data_AF-A0A1H7QL80-F1
#
_entry.id   AF-A0A1H7QL80-F1
#
_cell.length_a   1.000
_cell.length_b   1.000
_cell.length_c   1.000
_cell.angle_alpha   90.00
_cell.angle_beta   90.00
_cell.angle_gamma   90.00
#
_symmetry.space_group_name_H-M   'P 1'
#
loop_
_entity.id
_entity.type
_entity.pdbx_description
1 polymer ?
#
loop_
_entity_poly.entity_id
_entity_poly.type
_entity_poly.pdbx_seq_one_letter_code
_entity_poly.pdbx_strand_id
1 'polypeptide(L)'
;MTSSKLTLAASVRDEIRSHARDGAARDPPAEVCGVLVGDRTTTTISASLPVSNVADEPRVAYELDPAETVAAFDEAEAAGDEVVGFYHSHPESAPIPSAADREQASWPEYVYLICTPDGRLTAHEWTGDEFRELDIAIE
;
A
#
# COMPACT_ATOMS: atom_id res chain seq x y z
N MET A 1 -2.66 5.77 25.06
CA MET A 1 -2.50 4.92 23.87
C MET A 1 -2.28 5.87 22.72
N THR A 2 -1.02 6.10 22.36
CA THR A 2 -0.67 6.98 21.24
C THR A 2 -1.09 6.24 19.98
N SER A 3 -2.22 6.63 19.39
CA SER A 3 -2.55 6.15 18.06
C SER A 3 -1.48 6.67 17.12
N SER A 4 -0.80 5.79 16.40
CA SER A 4 0.18 6.21 15.39
C SER A 4 -0.59 6.66 14.16
N LYS A 5 -0.16 7.77 13.58
CA LYS A 5 -0.87 8.49 12.52
C LYS A 5 -0.10 8.35 11.21
N LEU A 6 -0.81 8.06 10.13
CA LEU A 6 -0.31 8.15 8.76
C LEU A 6 -0.88 9.44 8.14
N THR A 7 -0.01 10.28 7.60
CA THR A 7 -0.42 11.42 6.78
C THR A 7 -0.34 11.04 5.32
N LEU A 8 -1.40 11.28 4.55
CA LEU A 8 -1.50 10.95 3.14
C LEU A 8 -1.94 12.19 2.34
N ALA A 9 -1.14 12.63 1.37
CA ALA A 9 -1.54 13.72 0.49
C ALA A 9 -2.81 13.37 -0.29
N ALA A 10 -3.71 14.34 -0.46
CA ALA A 10 -4.99 14.13 -1.14
C ALA A 10 -4.83 13.61 -2.58
N SER A 11 -3.79 14.05 -3.29
CA SER A 11 -3.44 13.55 -4.64
C SER A 11 -3.14 12.05 -4.62
N VAL A 12 -2.29 11.62 -3.68
CA VAL A 12 -1.88 10.22 -3.53
C VAL A 12 -3.08 9.33 -3.20
N ARG A 13 -3.96 9.79 -2.30
CA ARG A 13 -5.22 9.10 -2.00
C ARG A 13 -6.04 8.86 -3.28
N ASP A 14 -6.15 9.87 -4.12
CA ASP A 14 -6.98 9.80 -5.32
C ASP A 14 -6.34 8.92 -6.40
N GLU A 15 -5.00 8.92 -6.51
CA GLU A 15 -4.22 8.01 -7.35
C GLU A 15 -4.40 6.54 -6.94
N ILE A 16 -4.18 6.21 -5.66
CA ILE A 16 -4.36 4.85 -5.13
C ILE A 16 -5.79 4.36 -5.38
N ARG A 17 -6.79 5.21 -5.12
CA ARG A 17 -8.20 4.88 -5.39
C ARG A 17 -8.48 4.66 -6.87
N SER A 18 -7.84 5.43 -7.75
CA SER A 18 -7.95 5.21 -9.19
C SER A 18 -7.38 3.86 -9.58
N HIS A 19 -6.17 3.56 -9.10
CA HIS A 19 -5.52 2.28 -9.37
C HIS A 19 -6.36 1.09 -8.88
N ALA A 20 -6.95 1.20 -7.67
CA ALA A 20 -7.84 0.18 -7.12
C ALA A 20 -9.07 -0.08 -8.00
N ARG A 21 -9.69 0.99 -8.53
CA ARG A 21 -10.82 0.87 -9.47
C ARG A 21 -10.39 0.22 -10.79
N ASP A 22 -9.22 0.56 -11.29
CA ASP A 22 -8.69 0.00 -12.53
C ASP A 22 -8.43 -1.51 -12.40
N GLY A 23 -7.88 -1.95 -11.27
CA GLY A 23 -7.71 -3.38 -10.94
C GLY A 23 -9.04 -4.13 -10.85
N ALA A 24 -10.03 -3.54 -10.19
CA ALA A 24 -11.36 -4.14 -10.05
C ALA A 24 -12.17 -4.16 -11.36
N ALA A 25 -11.86 -3.28 -12.31
CA ALA A 25 -12.49 -3.24 -13.63
C ALA A 25 -11.92 -4.28 -14.61
N ARG A 26 -10.87 -5.02 -14.23
CA ARG A 26 -10.30 -6.11 -15.04
C ARG A 26 -11.24 -7.33 -15.06
N ASP A 27 -11.04 -8.19 -16.05
CA ASP A 27 -11.74 -9.47 -16.19
C ASP A 27 -10.74 -10.63 -16.29
N PRO A 28 -10.52 -11.42 -15.21
CA PRO A 28 -11.14 -11.26 -13.88
C PRO A 28 -10.58 -10.04 -13.11
N PRO A 29 -11.29 -9.55 -12.06
CA PRO A 29 -10.77 -8.53 -11.15
C PRO A 29 -9.43 -8.94 -10.55
N ALA A 30 -8.54 -7.97 -10.37
CA ALA A 30 -7.23 -8.19 -9.78
C ALA A 30 -6.92 -7.15 -8.70
N GLU A 31 -6.24 -7.60 -7.64
CA GLU A 31 -5.52 -6.75 -6.71
C GLU A 31 -4.46 -5.97 -7.46
N VAL A 32 -4.33 -4.69 -7.12
CA VAL A 32 -3.24 -3.84 -7.54
C VAL A 32 -2.33 -3.58 -6.37
N CYS A 33 -1.05 -3.31 -6.63
CA CYS A 33 -0.09 -2.99 -5.59
C CYS A 33 0.80 -1.81 -5.97
N GLY A 34 1.50 -1.27 -4.99
CA GLY A 34 2.40 -0.14 -5.20
C GLY A 34 3.27 0.16 -4.00
N VAL A 35 4.28 1.00 -4.24
CA VAL A 35 5.19 1.52 -3.22
C VAL A 35 4.69 2.89 -2.75
N LEU A 36 4.75 3.13 -1.44
CA LEU A 36 4.42 4.41 -0.82
C LEU A 36 5.71 5.16 -0.48
N VAL A 37 5.81 6.40 -0.94
CA VAL A 37 7.02 7.22 -0.86
C VAL A 37 6.73 8.51 -0.09
N GLY A 38 7.70 8.94 0.73
CA GLY A 38 7.66 10.19 1.46
C GLY A 38 8.64 10.19 2.64
N ASP A 39 8.19 10.63 3.81
CA ASP A 39 9.03 10.79 5.01
C ASP A 39 8.67 9.71 6.04
N ARG A 40 9.62 8.82 6.34
CA ARG A 40 9.43 7.74 7.32
C ARG A 40 9.39 8.25 8.75
N THR A 41 10.15 9.30 9.05
CA THR A 41 10.24 9.89 10.40
C THR A 41 8.91 10.52 10.82
N THR A 42 8.21 11.15 9.87
CA THR A 42 6.89 11.75 10.11
C THR A 42 5.72 10.86 9.70
N THR A 43 6.00 9.72 9.06
CA THR A 43 4.98 8.81 8.50
C THR A 43 4.05 9.56 7.54
N THR A 44 4.67 10.32 6.63
CA THR A 44 3.98 11.14 5.62
C THR A 44 4.20 10.56 4.24
N ILE A 45 3.12 10.30 3.50
CA ILE A 45 3.16 9.84 2.11
C ILE A 45 2.94 11.03 1.18
N SER A 46 3.96 11.35 0.38
CA SER A 46 3.96 12.41 -0.63
C SER A 46 3.67 11.88 -2.04
N ALA A 47 3.99 10.62 -2.31
CA ALA A 47 3.79 9.98 -3.62
C ALA A 47 3.42 8.49 -3.48
N SER A 48 2.76 7.95 -4.51
CA SER A 48 2.57 6.51 -4.69
C SER A 48 3.09 6.08 -6.06
N LEU A 49 3.82 4.97 -6.08
CA LEU A 49 4.40 4.39 -7.29
C LEU A 49 3.72 3.03 -7.54
N PRO A 50 2.76 2.96 -8.48
CA PRO A 50 2.17 1.69 -8.91
C PRO A 50 3.24 0.70 -9.35
N VAL A 51 3.12 -0.55 -8.89
CA VAL A 51 3.93 -1.67 -9.38
C VAL A 51 3.05 -2.83 -9.77
N SER A 52 3.54 -3.61 -10.74
CA SER A 52 2.85 -4.76 -11.28
C SER A 52 2.66 -5.83 -10.20
N ASN A 53 1.45 -6.35 -10.12
CA ASN A 53 1.14 -7.54 -9.33
C ASN A 53 1.52 -8.79 -10.14
N VAL A 54 2.55 -9.51 -9.71
CA VAL A 54 3.08 -10.71 -10.37
C VAL A 54 2.67 -12.02 -9.68
N ALA A 55 1.74 -11.97 -8.72
CA ALA A 55 1.25 -13.16 -8.03
C ALA A 55 0.63 -14.18 -9.01
N ASP A 56 0.73 -15.47 -8.68
CA ASP A 56 0.11 -16.54 -9.46
C ASP A 56 -1.42 -16.39 -9.56
N GLU A 57 -2.06 -15.86 -8.50
CA GLU A 57 -3.50 -15.60 -8.47
C GLU A 57 -3.80 -14.15 -8.05
N PRO A 58 -3.65 -13.17 -8.98
CA PRO A 58 -3.78 -11.74 -8.70
C PRO A 58 -5.16 -11.32 -8.19
N ARG A 59 -6.16 -12.19 -8.25
CA ARG A 59 -7.52 -11.91 -7.79
C ARG A 59 -7.63 -11.85 -6.26
N VAL A 60 -6.78 -12.59 -5.55
CA VAL A 60 -6.86 -12.80 -4.09
C VAL A 60 -5.52 -12.63 -3.37
N ALA A 61 -4.47 -12.28 -4.11
CA ALA A 61 -3.14 -12.06 -3.59
C ALA A 61 -2.41 -11.01 -4.44
N TYR A 62 -1.41 -10.39 -3.84
CA TYR A 62 -0.44 -9.56 -4.53
C TYR A 62 0.98 -10.07 -4.30
N GLU A 63 1.83 -9.88 -5.31
CA GLU A 63 3.28 -9.99 -5.22
C GLU A 63 3.85 -8.83 -6.02
N LEU A 64 4.71 -8.01 -5.40
CA LEU A 64 5.29 -6.83 -6.04
C LEU A 64 6.35 -7.30 -7.07
N ASP A 65 6.27 -6.81 -8.32
CA ASP A 65 7.34 -7.08 -9.30
C ASP A 65 8.69 -6.60 -8.74
N PRO A 66 9.70 -7.49 -8.61
CA PRO A 66 10.96 -7.12 -7.97
C PRO A 66 11.74 -6.05 -8.73
N ALA A 67 11.68 -6.06 -10.07
CA ALA A 67 12.42 -5.11 -10.88
C ALA A 67 11.78 -3.72 -10.82
N GLU A 68 10.45 -3.64 -10.92
CA GLU A 68 9.75 -2.37 -10.77
C GLU A 68 9.81 -1.84 -9.33
N THR A 69 9.84 -2.73 -8.34
CA THR A 69 10.01 -2.35 -6.92
C THR A 69 11.38 -1.71 -6.69
N VAL A 70 12.46 -2.30 -7.21
CA VAL A 70 13.80 -1.69 -7.13
C VAL A 70 13.82 -0.34 -7.84
N ALA A 71 13.20 -0.23 -9.02
CA ALA A 71 13.12 1.05 -9.72
C ALA A 71 12.35 2.11 -8.92
N ALA A 72 11.28 1.74 -8.22
CA ALA A 72 10.53 2.64 -7.34
C ALA A 72 11.36 3.11 -6.13
N PHE A 73 12.22 2.24 -5.59
CA PHE A 73 13.16 2.61 -4.53
C PHE A 73 14.21 3.60 -5.05
N ASP A 74 14.80 3.31 -6.21
CA ASP A 74 15.78 4.20 -6.86
C ASP A 74 15.15 5.58 -7.18
N GLU A 75 13.89 5.62 -7.62
CA GLU A 75 13.15 6.85 -7.90
C GLU A 75 12.90 7.67 -6.62
N ALA A 76 12.50 7.01 -5.53
CA ALA A 76 12.32 7.66 -4.23
C ALA A 76 13.64 8.29 -3.73
N GLU A 77 14.74 7.53 -3.77
CA GLU A 77 16.06 8.03 -3.37
C GLU A 77 16.53 9.19 -4.26
N ALA A 78 16.29 9.13 -5.57
CA ALA A 78 16.64 10.21 -6.50
C ALA A 78 15.86 11.51 -6.24
N ALA A 79 14.63 11.40 -5.72
CA ALA A 79 13.82 12.54 -5.29
C ALA A 79 14.21 13.07 -3.89
N GLY A 80 15.04 12.33 -3.15
CA GLY A 80 15.40 12.64 -1.76
C GLY A 80 14.31 12.23 -0.75
N ASP A 81 13.37 11.39 -1.16
CA ASP A 81 12.33 10.81 -0.32
C ASP A 81 12.75 9.38 0.13
N GLU A 82 11.97 8.80 1.03
CA GLU A 82 12.14 7.44 1.54
C GLU A 82 10.93 6.56 1.20
N VAL A 83 11.16 5.24 1.11
CA VAL A 83 10.05 4.28 1.04
C VAL A 83 9.46 4.10 2.42
N VAL A 84 8.21 4.51 2.59
CA VAL A 84 7.47 4.44 3.87
C VAL A 84 6.72 3.12 4.00
N GLY A 85 6.35 2.50 2.88
CA GLY A 85 5.45 1.37 2.90
C GLY A 85 5.06 0.86 1.54
N PHE A 86 4.06 0.00 1.54
CA PHE A 86 3.43 -0.58 0.36
C PHE A 86 1.93 -0.42 0.48
N TYR A 87 1.25 -0.43 -0.66
CA TYR A 87 -0.19 -0.56 -0.68
C TYR A 87 -0.62 -1.70 -1.60
N HIS A 88 -1.80 -2.25 -1.30
CA HIS A 88 -2.51 -3.12 -2.20
C HIS A 88 -4.02 -2.88 -2.17
N SER A 89 -4.74 -3.42 -3.14
CA SER A 89 -6.19 -3.33 -3.20
C SER A 89 -6.85 -4.67 -2.93
N HIS A 90 -7.99 -4.62 -2.24
CA HIS A 90 -8.92 -5.73 -2.13
C HIS A 90 -10.13 -5.45 -3.04
N PRO A 91 -10.21 -6.04 -4.24
CA PRO A 91 -11.27 -5.74 -5.20
C PRO A 91 -12.63 -6.29 -4.75
N GLU A 92 -12.63 -7.41 -4.03
CA GLU A 92 -13.84 -8.17 -3.67
C GLU A 92 -14.06 -8.30 -2.16
N SER A 93 -13.12 -7.83 -1.32
CA SER A 93 -13.15 -8.02 0.13
C SER A 93 -12.97 -6.70 0.91
N ALA A 94 -13.14 -6.76 2.23
CA ALA A 94 -12.96 -5.59 3.09
C ALA A 94 -11.47 -5.19 3.18
N PRO A 95 -11.14 -3.91 3.39
CA PRO A 95 -9.76 -3.44 3.53
C PRO A 95 -9.21 -3.79 4.91
N ILE A 96 -9.07 -5.08 5.21
CA ILE A 96 -8.55 -5.60 6.47
C ILE A 96 -7.49 -6.64 6.11
N PRO A 97 -6.32 -6.65 6.80
CA PRO A 97 -5.27 -7.60 6.49
C PRO A 97 -5.76 -9.05 6.55
N SER A 98 -5.64 -9.76 5.43
CA SER A 98 -5.93 -11.17 5.27
C SER A 98 -4.89 -12.04 5.97
N ALA A 99 -5.08 -13.37 5.97
CA ALA A 99 -4.05 -14.29 6.46
C ALA A 99 -2.79 -14.23 5.58
N ALA A 100 -2.98 -14.18 4.25
CA ALA A 100 -1.89 -14.05 3.27
C ALA A 100 -1.09 -12.76 3.49
N ASP A 101 -1.76 -11.64 3.79
CA ASP A 101 -1.07 -10.37 4.06
C ASP A 101 -0.11 -10.47 5.26
N ARG A 102 -0.50 -11.24 6.29
CA ARG A 102 0.35 -11.45 7.48
C ARG A 102 1.55 -12.33 7.16
N GLU A 103 1.39 -13.32 6.29
CA GLU A 103 2.48 -14.19 5.86
C GLU A 103 3.49 -13.43 4.98
N GLN A 104 3.02 -12.45 4.23
CA GLN A 104 3.86 -11.60 3.38
C GLN A 104 4.50 -10.41 4.13
N ALA A 105 3.88 -9.95 5.22
CA ALA A 105 4.40 -8.87 6.05
C ALA A 105 5.71 -9.27 6.75
N SER A 106 6.82 -8.97 6.09
CA SER A 106 8.17 -9.30 6.57
C SER A 106 8.96 -8.07 7.01
N TRP A 107 8.49 -6.86 6.69
CA TRP A 107 9.20 -5.63 6.98
C TRP A 107 8.56 -4.89 8.14
N PRO A 108 9.13 -4.99 9.36
CA PRO A 108 8.73 -4.16 10.48
C PRO A 108 9.01 -2.69 10.17
N GLU A 109 8.22 -1.78 10.74
CA GLU A 109 8.29 -0.31 10.55
C GLU A 109 7.83 0.20 9.18
N TYR A 110 7.39 -0.68 8.27
CA TYR A 110 6.74 -0.29 7.02
C TYR A 110 5.23 -0.21 7.20
N VAL A 111 4.64 0.74 6.48
CA VAL A 111 3.18 0.89 6.39
C VAL A 111 2.64 -0.04 5.32
N TYR A 112 1.55 -0.74 5.62
CA TYR A 112 0.77 -1.55 4.71
C TYR A 112 -0.61 -0.92 4.58
N LEU A 113 -0.85 -0.26 3.45
CA LEU A 113 -2.11 0.42 3.17
C LEU A 113 -3.00 -0.49 2.32
N ILE A 114 -4.23 -0.71 2.75
CA ILE A 114 -5.20 -1.51 2.01
C ILE A 114 -6.31 -0.61 1.51
N CYS A 115 -6.58 -0.67 0.21
CA CYS A 115 -7.63 0.13 -0.42
C CYS A 115 -8.72 -0.76 -1.04
N THR A 116 -9.95 -0.25 -1.13
CA THR A 116 -11.01 -0.89 -1.90
C THR A 116 -11.45 -0.01 -3.08
N PRO A 117 -12.07 -0.61 -4.12
CA PRO A 117 -12.60 0.15 -5.26
C PRO A 117 -13.68 1.19 -4.87
N ASP A 118 -14.40 0.94 -3.77
CA ASP A 118 -15.39 1.88 -3.21
C ASP A 118 -14.76 3.07 -2.47
N GLY A 119 -13.42 3.10 -2.36
CA GLY A 119 -12.65 4.23 -1.87
C GLY A 119 -12.32 4.18 -0.38
N ARG A 120 -12.59 3.09 0.33
CA ARG A 120 -12.10 2.89 1.70
C ARG A 120 -10.60 2.64 1.69
N LEU A 121 -9.93 3.18 2.69
CA LEU A 121 -8.50 3.01 2.94
C LEU A 121 -8.33 2.65 4.41
N THR A 122 -7.50 1.65 4.69
CA THR A 122 -6.99 1.36 6.03
C THR A 122 -5.48 1.29 5.96
N ALA A 123 -4.81 1.63 7.04
CA ALA A 123 -3.36 1.62 7.12
C ALA A 123 -2.94 0.84 8.34
N HIS A 124 -1.94 -0.01 8.18
CA HIS A 124 -1.45 -0.90 9.23
C HIS A 124 0.06 -0.85 9.27
N GLU A 125 0.64 -0.94 10.45
CA GLU A 125 2.07 -1.14 10.66
C GLU A 125 2.28 -2.59 11.13
N TRP A 126 3.26 -3.27 10.54
CA TRP A 126 3.64 -4.60 11.01
C TRP A 126 4.61 -4.48 12.19
N THR A 127 4.25 -5.05 13.34
CA THR A 127 5.07 -5.01 14.57
C THR A 127 6.08 -6.15 14.69
N GLY A 128 6.03 -7.13 13.77
CA GLY A 128 6.74 -8.41 13.88
C GLY A 128 5.83 -9.57 14.29
N ASP A 129 4.74 -9.28 14.99
CA ASP A 129 3.77 -10.28 15.47
C ASP A 129 2.33 -9.98 15.02
N GLU A 130 1.96 -8.70 14.90
CA GLU A 130 0.60 -8.28 14.54
C GLU A 130 0.58 -7.00 13.69
N PHE A 131 -0.55 -6.80 13.00
CA PHE A 131 -0.85 -5.53 12.35
C PHE A 131 -1.47 -4.56 13.34
N ARG A 132 -0.84 -3.41 13.51
CA ARG A 132 -1.37 -2.29 14.29
C ARG A 132 -1.98 -1.25 13.35
N GLU A 133 -3.26 -0.98 13.51
CA GLU A 133 -3.96 0.03 12.70
C GLU A 133 -3.43 1.44 12.98
N LEU A 134 -3.30 2.23 11.91
CA LEU A 134 -2.88 3.63 11.92
C LEU A 134 -4.04 4.53 11.52
N ASP A 135 -4.20 5.66 12.21
CA ASP A 135 -5.17 6.68 11.82
C ASP A 135 -4.69 7.41 10.56
N ILE A 136 -5.48 7.34 9.48
CA ILE A 136 -5.19 8.07 8.24
C ILE A 136 -5.71 9.50 8.34
N ALA A 137 -4.81 10.48 8.20
CA ALA A 137 -5.19 11.87 7.95
C ALA A 137 -4.83 12.27 6.53
N ILE A 138 -5.76 12.98 5.88
CA ILE A 138 -5.56 13.51 4.54
C ILE A 138 -5.16 14.98 4.65
N GLU A 139 -4.09 15.36 3.96
CA GLU A 139 -3.60 16.75 3.85
C GLU A 139 -3.66 17.27 2.40
#